data_AF-A0A4Q3UKG7-F1
#
_entry.id   AF-A0A4Q3UKG7-F1
#
_cell.length_a   1.000
_cell.length_b   1.000
_cell.length_c   1.000
_cell.angle_alpha   90.00
_cell.angle_beta   90.00
_cell.angle_gamma   90.00
#
_symmetry.space_group_name_H-M   'P 1'
#
loop_
_entity.id
_entity.type
_entity.pdbx_description
1 polymer ?
#
loop_
_entity_poly.entity_id
_entity_poly.type
_entity_poly.pdbx_seq_one_letter_code
_entity_poly.pdbx_strand_id
1 'polypeptide(L)'
;MLYTHRPAKAADFIQASEQLAPWYRLPKEDLATAWTGILSREGVWSLVIEEAESPHRPVSLSLSVFVSDRLADRMELGKYPHVGSAIVSRFLTKGDEPLPLERIRAAHWGDGLNLVSMHTLGLDVPIGGASTGLIGEMRARVCGEALQGYNLRRCLREVYSPQALASFQSGGWRIRTDYSEFYGTPADAPSLDRPFLMGINRTEAEDAHFGGARMASMFHRYPIRLSLRRVHRELLASALEGLTDAELSARLSLSPSAIKKRWASVYEHVEGLIPGLPPLSDRNDKTRGAERRRHVLNYLREHPEEFRPLSD
;
A
#
# COMPACT_ATOMS: atom_id res chain seq x y z
N MET A 1 -5.42 -6.46 24.27
CA MET A 1 -4.27 -6.83 23.42
C MET A 1 -3.99 -5.65 22.49
N LEU A 2 -2.79 -5.08 22.58
CA LEU A 2 -2.36 -3.94 21.76
C LEU A 2 -1.72 -4.48 20.48
N TYR A 3 -1.97 -3.84 19.34
CA TYR A 3 -1.40 -4.23 18.04
C TYR A 3 -0.59 -3.08 17.46
N THR A 4 0.52 -3.42 16.82
CA THR A 4 1.37 -2.51 16.05
C THR A 4 1.43 -2.97 14.61
N HIS A 5 1.98 -2.12 13.75
CA HIS A 5 2.20 -2.48 12.35
C HIS A 5 3.49 -1.87 11.83
N ARG A 6 4.06 -2.52 10.82
CA ARG A 6 5.27 -2.07 10.12
C ARG A 6 5.29 -2.55 8.67
N PRO A 7 6.11 -1.96 7.80
CA PRO A 7 6.41 -2.57 6.52
C PRO A 7 7.00 -3.98 6.70
N ALA A 8 6.65 -4.87 5.79
CA ALA A 8 7.18 -6.22 5.77
C ALA A 8 8.57 -6.26 5.15
N LYS A 9 9.40 -7.16 5.68
CA LYS A 9 10.74 -7.50 5.20
C LYS A 9 10.68 -8.83 4.48
N ALA A 10 11.68 -9.12 3.65
CA ALA A 10 11.77 -10.40 2.94
C ALA A 10 11.72 -11.60 3.90
N ALA A 11 12.37 -11.49 5.06
CA ALA A 11 12.35 -12.51 6.10
C ALA A 11 10.93 -12.90 6.56
N ASP A 12 9.99 -11.95 6.61
CA ASP A 12 8.61 -12.22 7.01
C ASP A 12 7.90 -13.16 6.02
N PHE A 13 8.11 -12.94 4.71
CA PHE A 13 7.54 -13.79 3.65
C PHE A 13 8.28 -15.12 3.51
N ILE A 14 9.59 -15.15 3.75
CA ILE A 14 10.37 -16.39 3.77
C ILE A 14 9.91 -17.27 4.94
N GLN A 15 9.71 -16.70 6.12
CA GLN A 15 9.19 -17.42 7.28
C GLN A 15 7.77 -17.93 7.04
N ALA A 16 6.93 -17.14 6.37
CA ALA A 16 5.58 -17.55 5.98
C ALA A 16 5.52 -18.43 4.71
N SER A 17 6.67 -18.91 4.21
CA SER A 17 6.74 -19.60 2.92
C SER A 17 5.93 -20.90 2.89
N GLU A 18 5.76 -21.59 4.02
CA GLU A 18 4.96 -22.83 4.08
C GLU A 18 3.47 -22.54 3.94
N GLN A 19 2.99 -21.43 4.52
CA GLN A 19 1.60 -20.98 4.35
C GLN A 19 1.35 -20.43 2.93
N LEU A 20 2.39 -19.90 2.28
CA LEU A 20 2.35 -19.42 0.89
C LEU A 20 2.53 -20.55 -0.13
N ALA A 21 3.21 -21.64 0.25
CA ALA A 21 3.65 -22.72 -0.63
C ALA A 21 2.54 -23.33 -1.51
N PRO A 22 1.27 -23.49 -1.05
CA PRO A 22 0.21 -24.01 -1.91
C PRO A 22 0.04 -23.24 -3.21
N TRP A 23 0.43 -21.96 -3.25
CA TRP A 23 0.26 -21.09 -4.41
C TRP A 23 1.52 -20.94 -5.25
N TYR A 24 2.67 -21.34 -4.71
CA TYR A 24 3.97 -21.18 -5.34
C TYR A 24 4.57 -22.53 -5.72
N ARG A 25 4.62 -22.82 -7.02
CA ARG A 25 5.31 -23.99 -7.57
C ARG A 25 6.78 -23.67 -7.88
N LEU A 26 7.46 -23.02 -6.94
CA LEU A 26 8.85 -22.57 -7.09
C LEU A 26 9.72 -23.10 -5.93
N PRO A 27 11.01 -23.37 -6.18
CA PRO A 27 11.98 -23.65 -5.12
C PRO A 27 12.02 -22.57 -4.03
N LYS A 28 12.33 -22.95 -2.79
CA LYS A 28 12.41 -22.00 -1.66
C LYS A 28 13.45 -20.89 -1.89
N GLU A 29 14.56 -21.21 -2.54
CA GLU A 29 15.62 -20.26 -2.90
C GLU A 29 15.19 -19.20 -3.93
N ASP A 30 14.39 -19.62 -4.92
CA ASP A 30 13.80 -18.71 -5.91
C ASP A 30 12.78 -17.78 -5.25
N LEU A 31 11.98 -18.29 -4.31
CA LEU A 31 11.04 -17.48 -3.54
C LEU A 31 11.77 -16.46 -2.66
N ALA A 32 12.85 -16.85 -1.99
CA ALA A 32 13.67 -15.92 -1.19
C ALA A 32 14.27 -14.80 -2.05
N THR A 33 14.76 -15.16 -3.24
CA THR A 33 15.27 -14.21 -4.24
C THR A 33 14.17 -13.26 -4.71
N ALA A 34 12.99 -13.79 -5.02
CA ALA A 34 11.84 -13.00 -5.43
C ALA A 34 11.38 -12.02 -4.33
N TRP A 35 11.26 -12.47 -3.08
CA TRP A 35 10.83 -11.60 -1.98
C TRP A 35 11.80 -10.49 -1.69
N THR A 36 13.10 -10.79 -1.71
CA THR A 36 14.14 -9.76 -1.56
C THR A 36 14.07 -8.72 -2.69
N GLY A 37 13.91 -9.19 -3.92
CA GLY A 37 13.82 -8.34 -5.10
C GLY A 37 12.52 -7.52 -5.23
N ILE A 38 11.37 -8.10 -4.90
CA ILE A 38 10.07 -7.43 -4.96
C ILE A 38 9.96 -6.39 -3.84
N LEU A 39 10.29 -6.75 -2.59
CA LEU A 39 10.15 -5.82 -1.46
C LEU A 39 11.18 -4.69 -1.46
N SER A 40 12.25 -4.81 -2.25
CA SER A 40 13.19 -3.70 -2.48
C SER A 40 12.72 -2.72 -3.56
N ARG A 41 11.65 -3.02 -4.32
CA ARG A 41 11.11 -2.08 -5.31
C ARG A 41 10.34 -0.95 -4.63
N GLU A 42 10.67 0.27 -5.02
CA GLU A 42 9.85 1.43 -4.70
C GLU A 42 8.44 1.28 -5.30
N GLY A 43 7.42 1.65 -4.54
CA GLY A 43 6.01 1.52 -4.95
C GLY A 43 5.38 0.15 -4.65
N VAL A 44 6.15 -0.81 -4.12
CA VAL A 44 5.57 -2.00 -3.48
C VAL A 44 5.08 -1.63 -2.09
N TRP A 45 3.85 -2.00 -1.78
CA TRP A 45 3.27 -1.80 -0.47
C TRP A 45 3.20 -3.13 0.28
N SER A 46 3.70 -3.13 1.52
CA SER A 46 3.68 -4.30 2.37
C SER A 46 3.34 -3.93 3.82
N LEU A 47 2.74 -4.88 4.52
CA LEU A 47 2.28 -4.69 5.90
C LEU A 47 2.47 -5.97 6.71
N VAL A 48 3.04 -5.81 7.90
CA VAL A 48 2.94 -6.77 8.99
C VAL A 48 2.10 -6.15 10.09
N ILE A 49 1.12 -6.88 10.59
CA ILE A 49 0.44 -6.56 11.86
C ILE A 49 1.02 -7.50 12.91
N GLU A 50 1.43 -6.93 14.05
CA GLU A 50 2.08 -7.65 15.13
C GLU A 50 1.34 -7.43 16.45
N GLU A 51 1.33 -8.44 17.30
CA GLU A 51 1.01 -8.25 18.71
C GLU A 51 2.10 -7.39 19.36
N ALA A 52 1.68 -6.34 20.08
CA ALA A 52 2.61 -5.39 20.69
C ALA A 52 3.25 -5.94 21.97
N GLU A 53 2.71 -7.02 22.54
CA GLU A 53 3.29 -7.71 23.69
C GLU A 53 4.53 -8.50 23.26
N SER A 54 5.55 -8.52 24.11
CA SER A 54 6.82 -9.18 23.81
C SER A 54 6.70 -10.70 23.97
N PRO A 55 7.19 -11.51 23.01
CA PRO A 55 7.84 -11.09 21.77
C PRO A 55 6.83 -10.62 20.70
N HIS A 56 7.20 -9.57 19.96
CA HIS A 56 6.40 -9.11 18.81
C HIS A 56 6.15 -10.27 17.84
N ARG A 57 4.90 -10.72 17.80
CA ARG A 57 4.50 -11.86 16.95
C ARG A 57 3.69 -11.35 15.76
N PRO A 58 4.14 -11.59 14.51
CA PRO A 58 3.34 -11.37 13.33
C PRO A 58 2.02 -12.16 13.38
N VAL A 59 0.89 -11.46 13.22
CA VAL A 59 -0.46 -12.05 13.14
C VAL A 59 -1.10 -11.84 11.76
N SER A 60 -0.54 -10.95 10.94
CA SER A 60 -0.97 -10.81 9.55
C SER A 60 0.15 -10.29 8.66
N LEU A 61 0.15 -10.74 7.42
CA LEU A 61 1.04 -10.27 6.35
C LEU A 61 0.21 -9.83 5.14
N SER A 62 0.59 -8.74 4.51
CA SER A 62 -0.01 -8.27 3.27
C SER A 62 1.02 -7.72 2.30
N LEU A 63 0.78 -7.94 1.01
CA LEU A 63 1.61 -7.44 -0.08
C LEU A 63 0.70 -6.98 -1.22
N SER A 64 0.89 -5.75 -1.68
CA SER A 64 0.24 -5.22 -2.88
C SER A 64 1.26 -4.57 -3.80
N VAL A 65 1.06 -4.73 -5.09
CA VAL A 65 2.01 -4.29 -6.12
C VAL A 65 1.29 -3.65 -7.29
N PHE A 66 1.94 -2.68 -7.93
CA PHE A 66 1.45 -2.13 -9.19
C PHE A 66 1.89 -2.99 -10.37
N VAL A 67 0.99 -3.22 -11.31
CA VAL A 67 1.25 -4.05 -12.50
C VAL A 67 0.91 -3.32 -13.79
N SER A 68 1.50 -3.76 -14.91
CA SER A 68 1.16 -3.23 -16.23
C SER A 68 -0.30 -3.50 -16.62
N ASP A 69 -0.86 -2.66 -17.49
CA ASP A 69 -2.19 -2.89 -18.08
C ASP A 69 -2.28 -4.26 -18.73
N ARG A 70 -1.25 -4.64 -19.49
CA ARG A 70 -1.18 -5.94 -20.16
C ARG A 70 -1.29 -7.10 -19.18
N LEU A 71 -0.66 -7.03 -18.01
CA LEU A 71 -0.76 -8.10 -17.02
C LEU A 71 -2.14 -8.10 -16.36
N ALA A 72 -2.66 -6.94 -15.96
CA ALA A 72 -3.98 -6.82 -15.37
C ALA A 72 -5.09 -7.32 -16.32
N ASP A 73 -5.05 -6.96 -17.60
CA ASP A 73 -6.01 -7.41 -18.61
C ASP A 73 -5.96 -8.95 -18.76
N ARG A 74 -4.76 -9.54 -18.76
CA ARG A 74 -4.61 -10.99 -18.84
C ARG A 74 -5.13 -11.72 -17.59
N MET A 75 -5.03 -11.11 -16.41
CA MET A 75 -5.61 -11.65 -15.19
C MET A 75 -7.14 -11.65 -15.29
N GLU A 76 -7.75 -10.54 -15.72
CA GLU A 76 -9.21 -10.44 -15.89
C GLU A 76 -9.74 -11.38 -16.98
N LEU A 77 -8.96 -11.66 -18.01
CA LEU A 77 -9.23 -12.72 -19.01
C LEU A 77 -9.04 -14.15 -18.48
N GLY A 78 -8.78 -14.33 -17.19
CA GLY A 78 -8.63 -15.63 -16.56
C GLY A 78 -7.43 -16.45 -17.02
N LYS A 79 -6.38 -15.81 -17.57
CA LYS A 79 -5.22 -16.55 -18.11
C LYS A 79 -4.20 -16.96 -17.04
N TYR A 80 -4.32 -16.45 -15.82
CA TYR A 80 -3.34 -16.61 -14.75
C TYR A 80 -4.01 -16.78 -13.37
N PRO A 81 -4.55 -17.96 -13.04
CA PRO A 81 -4.89 -18.25 -11.64
C PRO A 81 -3.63 -18.23 -10.78
N HIS A 82 -3.79 -17.99 -9.49
CA HIS A 82 -2.69 -17.80 -8.54
C HIS A 82 -1.86 -16.57 -8.91
N VAL A 83 -2.49 -15.40 -8.93
CA VAL A 83 -1.91 -14.14 -9.43
C VAL A 83 -0.56 -13.78 -8.79
N GLY A 84 -0.38 -14.09 -7.50
CA GLY A 84 0.89 -13.91 -6.80
C GLY A 84 2.01 -14.74 -7.43
N SER A 85 1.73 -16.01 -7.74
CA SER A 85 2.62 -16.94 -8.45
C SER A 85 3.02 -16.39 -9.82
N ALA A 86 2.03 -15.92 -10.59
CA ALA A 86 2.27 -15.35 -11.91
C ALA A 86 3.18 -14.10 -11.85
N ILE A 87 2.97 -13.21 -10.87
CA ILE A 87 3.82 -12.03 -10.67
C ILE A 87 5.24 -12.43 -10.28
N VAL A 88 5.41 -13.36 -9.33
CA VAL A 88 6.74 -13.82 -8.90
C VAL A 88 7.50 -14.48 -10.05
N SER A 89 6.88 -15.39 -10.80
CA SER A 89 7.53 -16.04 -11.94
C SER A 89 7.97 -15.02 -12.99
N ARG A 90 7.18 -13.97 -13.24
CA ARG A 90 7.56 -12.90 -14.17
C ARG A 90 8.67 -12.01 -13.63
N PHE A 91 8.63 -11.67 -12.34
CA PHE A 91 9.72 -10.95 -11.68
C PHE A 91 11.04 -11.68 -11.89
N LEU A 92 11.08 -13.00 -11.61
CA LEU A 92 12.30 -13.81 -11.73
C LEU A 92 12.78 -14.00 -13.17
N THR A 93 11.86 -14.11 -14.14
CA THR A 93 12.22 -14.43 -15.54
C THR A 93 12.43 -13.22 -16.43
N LYS A 94 11.73 -12.11 -16.16
CA LYS A 94 11.72 -10.91 -17.02
C LYS A 94 12.11 -9.64 -16.29
N GLY A 95 11.89 -9.59 -14.97
CA GLY A 95 12.08 -8.38 -14.17
C GLY A 95 11.13 -7.23 -14.49
N ASP A 96 10.10 -7.46 -15.32
CA ASP A 96 9.17 -6.41 -15.79
C ASP A 96 8.09 -6.04 -14.78
N GLU A 97 7.85 -6.90 -13.79
CA GLU A 97 6.80 -6.76 -12.78
C GLU A 97 7.35 -7.06 -11.38
N PRO A 98 6.87 -6.41 -10.31
CA PRO A 98 5.98 -5.23 -10.29
C PRO A 98 6.51 -4.04 -11.09
N LEU A 99 5.67 -3.10 -11.49
CA LEU A 99 6.12 -1.93 -12.24
C LEU A 99 7.28 -1.20 -11.52
N PRO A 100 8.36 -0.83 -12.22
CA PRO A 100 9.38 0.03 -11.65
C PRO A 100 8.82 1.43 -11.41
N LEU A 101 9.44 2.18 -10.50
CA LEU A 101 8.95 3.47 -10.04
C LEU A 101 8.64 4.43 -11.20
N GLU A 102 9.53 4.54 -12.20
CA GLU A 102 9.35 5.38 -13.38
C GLU A 102 8.01 5.12 -14.10
N ARG A 103 7.60 3.86 -14.22
CA ARG A 103 6.35 3.45 -14.86
C ARG A 103 5.15 3.73 -13.96
N ILE A 104 5.33 3.61 -12.64
CA ILE A 104 4.34 4.03 -11.66
C ILE A 104 4.10 5.55 -11.78
N ARG A 105 5.15 6.37 -11.91
CA ARG A 105 5.00 7.84 -12.08
C ARG A 105 4.22 8.16 -13.35
N ALA A 106 4.61 7.55 -14.47
CA ALA A 106 3.96 7.79 -15.75
C ALA A 106 2.48 7.41 -15.71
N ALA A 107 2.15 6.23 -15.18
CA ALA A 107 0.76 5.77 -15.06
C ALA A 107 -0.06 6.60 -14.05
N HIS A 108 0.57 7.06 -12.95
CA HIS A 108 -0.07 7.94 -11.98
C HIS A 108 -0.56 9.25 -12.62
N TRP A 109 0.24 9.83 -13.52
CA TRP A 109 -0.12 11.06 -14.23
C TRP A 109 -0.96 10.84 -15.49
N GLY A 110 -1.00 9.61 -16.02
CA GLY A 110 -1.83 9.21 -17.14
C GLY A 110 -3.17 8.59 -16.73
N ASP A 111 -3.50 7.44 -17.34
CA ASP A 111 -4.81 6.77 -17.21
C ASP A 111 -5.05 6.15 -15.83
N GLY A 112 -4.00 5.98 -15.04
CA GLY A 112 -4.02 5.45 -13.69
C GLY A 112 -3.34 4.11 -13.53
N LEU A 113 -3.28 3.66 -12.29
CA LEU A 113 -2.51 2.49 -11.83
C LEU A 113 -3.40 1.26 -11.63
N ASN A 114 -2.85 0.10 -11.96
CA ASN A 114 -3.48 -1.20 -11.65
C ASN A 114 -2.79 -1.78 -10.43
N LEU A 115 -3.54 -1.92 -9.34
CA LEU A 115 -3.05 -2.52 -8.11
C LEU A 115 -3.46 -4.00 -8.05
N VAL A 116 -2.54 -4.87 -7.66
CA VAL A 116 -2.84 -6.27 -7.33
C VAL A 116 -2.48 -6.52 -5.87
N SER A 117 -3.48 -6.90 -5.06
CA SER A 117 -3.27 -7.41 -3.71
C SER A 117 -2.82 -8.87 -3.80
N MET A 118 -1.49 -9.08 -3.93
CA MET A 118 -0.88 -10.40 -4.06
C MET A 118 -1.17 -11.30 -2.85
N HIS A 119 -0.98 -10.76 -1.64
CA HIS A 119 -1.10 -11.52 -0.41
C HIS A 119 -1.93 -10.81 0.64
N THR A 120 -2.77 -11.58 1.30
CA THR A 120 -3.42 -11.21 2.56
C THR A 120 -3.49 -12.48 3.41
N LEU A 121 -2.55 -12.63 4.32
CA LEU A 121 -2.48 -13.77 5.22
C LEU A 121 -2.91 -13.36 6.62
N GLY A 122 -3.81 -14.15 7.21
CA GLY A 122 -3.85 -14.29 8.67
C GLY A 122 -2.81 -15.32 9.06
N LEU A 123 -1.91 -14.96 9.97
CA LEU A 123 -1.03 -15.92 10.63
C LEU A 123 -1.73 -16.41 11.89
N ASP A 124 -1.35 -17.59 12.38
CA ASP A 124 -2.04 -18.26 13.50
C ASP A 124 -2.30 -17.29 14.67
N VAL A 125 -3.57 -16.93 14.84
CA VAL A 125 -4.04 -16.15 15.99
C VAL A 125 -4.49 -17.17 17.04
N PRO A 126 -3.88 -17.19 18.23
CA PRO A 126 -4.27 -18.09 19.31
C PRO A 126 -5.75 -17.94 19.65
N ILE A 127 -6.34 -19.03 20.14
CA ILE A 127 -7.69 -19.02 20.70
C ILE A 127 -7.72 -18.00 21.86
N GLY A 128 -8.59 -17.00 21.77
CA GLY A 128 -8.67 -15.88 22.72
C GLY A 128 -7.90 -14.61 22.33
N GLY A 129 -7.18 -14.60 21.20
CA GLY A 129 -6.60 -13.40 20.59
C GLY A 129 -7.65 -12.48 19.94
N ALA A 130 -7.23 -11.39 19.29
CA ALA A 130 -8.16 -10.50 18.59
C ALA A 130 -9.03 -11.26 17.60
N SER A 131 -10.28 -10.82 17.47
CA SER A 131 -11.15 -11.32 16.42
C SER A 131 -10.46 -11.09 15.07
N THR A 132 -10.57 -12.08 14.18
CA THR A 132 -10.14 -11.96 12.77
C THR A 132 -10.70 -10.70 12.10
N GLY A 133 -11.85 -10.22 12.58
CA GLY A 133 -12.45 -8.94 12.23
C GLY A 133 -11.56 -7.73 12.55
N LEU A 134 -11.02 -7.62 13.77
CA LEU A 134 -10.18 -6.48 14.18
C LEU A 134 -8.89 -6.41 13.35
N ILE A 135 -8.22 -7.55 13.14
CA ILE A 135 -7.02 -7.61 12.28
C ILE A 135 -7.38 -7.23 10.84
N GLY A 136 -8.54 -7.68 10.36
CA GLY A 136 -9.07 -7.32 9.05
C GLY A 136 -9.33 -5.82 8.89
N GLU A 137 -9.90 -5.18 9.91
CA GLU A 137 -10.19 -3.74 9.93
C GLU A 137 -8.90 -2.91 9.97
N MET A 138 -7.95 -3.26 10.84
CA MET A 138 -6.65 -2.60 10.91
C MET A 138 -5.93 -2.64 9.55
N ARG A 139 -5.91 -3.81 8.90
CA ARG A 139 -5.33 -3.96 7.57
C ARG A 139 -6.05 -3.08 6.54
N ALA A 140 -7.37 -3.08 6.53
CA ALA A 140 -8.15 -2.28 5.57
C ALA A 140 -7.86 -0.78 5.74
N ARG A 141 -7.76 -0.30 6.98
CA ARG A 141 -7.42 1.09 7.30
C ARG A 141 -6.02 1.47 6.83
N VAL A 142 -5.00 0.71 7.25
CA VAL A 142 -3.60 0.99 6.88
C VAL A 142 -3.39 0.88 5.37
N CYS A 143 -4.04 -0.07 4.71
CA CYS A 143 -4.05 -0.19 3.26
C CYS A 143 -4.68 1.03 2.59
N GLY A 144 -5.85 1.47 3.06
CA GLY A 144 -6.53 2.66 2.56
C GLY A 144 -5.66 3.91 2.65
N GLU A 145 -5.09 4.18 3.83
CA GLU A 145 -4.18 5.31 4.08
C GLU A 145 -2.95 5.26 3.15
N ALA A 146 -2.34 4.08 2.99
CA ALA A 146 -1.13 3.94 2.18
C ALA A 146 -1.37 4.01 0.67
N LEU A 147 -2.59 3.70 0.21
CA LEU A 147 -2.98 3.79 -1.20
C LEU A 147 -3.64 5.13 -1.56
N GLN A 148 -4.07 5.90 -0.56
CA GLN A 148 -4.71 7.19 -0.78
C GLN A 148 -3.79 8.13 -1.56
N GLY A 149 -4.39 8.82 -2.53
CA GLY A 149 -3.72 9.77 -3.40
C GLY A 149 -3.10 9.15 -4.65
N TYR A 150 -2.95 7.83 -4.74
CA TYR A 150 -2.61 7.23 -6.05
C TYR A 150 -3.79 7.38 -7.02
N ASN A 151 -3.50 7.71 -8.27
CA ASN A 151 -4.49 7.67 -9.35
C ASN A 151 -4.81 6.21 -9.71
N LEU A 152 -5.56 5.50 -8.88
CA LEU A 152 -5.92 4.11 -9.13
C LEU A 152 -6.97 4.00 -10.24
N ARG A 153 -6.76 3.04 -11.15
CA ARG A 153 -7.70 2.66 -12.21
C ARG A 153 -8.49 1.41 -11.81
N ARG A 154 -7.81 0.41 -11.25
CA ARG A 154 -8.41 -0.82 -10.73
C ARG A 154 -7.55 -1.44 -9.63
N CYS A 155 -8.22 -2.21 -8.78
CA CYS A 155 -7.62 -3.05 -7.76
C CYS A 155 -8.12 -4.48 -7.94
N LEU A 156 -7.20 -5.44 -8.02
CA LEU A 156 -7.48 -6.85 -8.24
C LEU A 156 -6.95 -7.70 -7.08
N ARG A 157 -7.63 -8.80 -6.77
CA ARG A 157 -7.18 -9.79 -5.80
C ARG A 157 -7.79 -11.16 -6.07
N GLU A 158 -7.14 -12.21 -5.62
CA GLU A 158 -7.78 -13.50 -5.52
C GLU A 158 -8.41 -13.72 -4.14
N VAL A 159 -9.48 -14.51 -4.13
CA VAL A 159 -10.11 -15.07 -2.94
C VAL A 159 -10.14 -16.59 -3.06
N TYR A 160 -9.88 -17.27 -1.96
CA TYR A 160 -9.67 -18.73 -1.92
C TYR A 160 -10.71 -19.45 -1.04
N SER A 161 -11.75 -18.75 -0.61
CA SER A 161 -12.82 -19.34 0.20
C SER A 161 -14.17 -18.64 0.00
N PRO A 162 -15.30 -19.33 0.19
CA PRO A 162 -16.64 -18.74 0.09
C PRO A 162 -16.82 -17.55 1.07
N GLN A 163 -16.23 -17.64 2.26
CA GLN A 163 -16.30 -16.59 3.29
C GLN A 163 -15.55 -15.33 2.84
N ALA A 164 -14.37 -15.48 2.24
CA ALA A 164 -13.63 -14.37 1.68
C ALA A 164 -14.40 -13.73 0.52
N LEU A 165 -14.97 -14.54 -0.38
CA LEU A 165 -15.81 -14.07 -1.47
C LEU A 165 -16.98 -13.21 -0.97
N ALA A 166 -17.78 -13.73 -0.03
CA ALA A 166 -18.91 -13.00 0.54
C ALA A 166 -18.48 -11.68 1.20
N SER A 167 -17.38 -11.71 1.97
CA SER A 167 -16.80 -10.52 2.62
C SER A 167 -16.43 -9.44 1.60
N PHE A 168 -15.70 -9.78 0.54
CA PHE A 168 -15.31 -8.82 -0.49
C PHE A 168 -16.51 -8.34 -1.32
N GLN A 169 -17.48 -9.20 -1.63
CA GLN A 169 -18.71 -8.80 -2.32
C GLN A 169 -19.51 -7.77 -1.51
N SER A 170 -19.66 -7.98 -0.19
CA SER A 170 -20.29 -6.99 0.70
C SER A 170 -19.53 -5.65 0.74
N GLY A 171 -18.23 -5.69 0.47
CA GLY A 171 -17.37 -4.51 0.38
C GLY A 171 -17.36 -3.84 -1.01
N GLY A 172 -18.22 -4.29 -1.94
CA GLY A 172 -18.37 -3.73 -3.28
C GLY A 172 -17.45 -4.37 -4.34
N TRP A 173 -16.75 -5.45 -4.03
CA TRP A 173 -15.93 -6.13 -5.03
C TRP A 173 -16.78 -7.02 -5.93
N ARG A 174 -16.36 -7.16 -7.19
CA ARG A 174 -17.03 -7.99 -8.20
C ARG A 174 -16.12 -9.13 -8.63
N ILE A 175 -16.74 -10.26 -8.97
CA ILE A 175 -16.01 -11.37 -9.60
C ILE A 175 -15.62 -10.91 -11.01
N ARG A 176 -14.34 -11.03 -11.35
CA ARG A 176 -13.81 -10.81 -12.71
C ARG A 176 -13.74 -12.10 -13.49
N THR A 177 -13.36 -13.18 -12.81
CA THR A 177 -13.34 -14.52 -13.39
C THR A 177 -13.33 -15.58 -12.28
N ASP A 178 -14.00 -16.69 -12.54
CA ASP A 178 -13.95 -17.93 -11.75
C ASP A 178 -12.95 -18.95 -12.32
N TYR A 179 -12.16 -18.49 -13.31
CA TYR A 179 -11.21 -19.25 -14.10
C TYR A 179 -11.81 -20.49 -14.80
N SER A 180 -13.12 -20.50 -15.05
CA SER A 180 -13.79 -21.63 -15.72
C SER A 180 -13.20 -21.97 -17.09
N GLU A 181 -12.84 -20.98 -17.89
CA GLU A 181 -12.13 -21.19 -19.15
C GLU A 181 -10.77 -21.87 -18.96
N PHE A 182 -10.03 -21.52 -17.89
CA PHE A 182 -8.70 -22.06 -17.63
C PHE A 182 -8.79 -23.51 -17.13
N TYR A 183 -9.72 -23.80 -16.22
CA TYR A 183 -9.91 -25.13 -15.65
C TYR A 183 -10.84 -26.03 -16.50
N GLY A 184 -11.44 -25.51 -17.57
CA GLY A 184 -12.33 -26.23 -18.49
C GLY A 184 -13.69 -26.61 -17.91
N THR A 185 -14.02 -26.16 -16.70
CA THR A 185 -15.28 -26.46 -15.99
C THR A 185 -15.66 -25.25 -15.15
N PRO A 186 -16.94 -24.95 -14.88
CA PRO A 186 -17.33 -23.92 -13.90
C PRO A 186 -17.05 -24.38 -12.46
N ALA A 187 -17.04 -23.45 -11.51
CA ALA A 187 -17.01 -23.74 -10.08
C ALA A 187 -18.08 -22.93 -9.34
N ASP A 188 -18.72 -23.55 -8.35
CA ASP A 188 -19.76 -22.89 -7.57
C ASP A 188 -19.17 -21.92 -6.52
N ALA A 189 -17.96 -22.19 -6.05
CA ALA A 189 -17.28 -21.40 -5.05
C ALA A 189 -15.75 -21.50 -5.14
N PRO A 190 -15.01 -20.47 -4.68
CA PRO A 190 -13.56 -20.52 -4.65
C PRO A 190 -13.03 -21.46 -3.57
N SER A 191 -11.89 -22.07 -3.86
CA SER A 191 -11.11 -22.93 -2.95
C SER A 191 -9.62 -22.60 -3.01
N LEU A 192 -8.80 -23.29 -2.22
CA LEU A 192 -7.34 -23.14 -2.26
C LEU A 192 -6.74 -23.47 -3.64
N ASP A 193 -7.25 -24.52 -4.29
CA ASP A 193 -6.78 -24.97 -5.61
C ASP A 193 -7.42 -24.20 -6.77
N ARG A 194 -8.55 -23.55 -6.49
CA ARG A 194 -9.35 -22.88 -7.50
C ARG A 194 -9.87 -21.54 -6.96
N PRO A 195 -9.01 -20.49 -6.95
CA PRO A 195 -9.42 -19.16 -6.51
C PRO A 195 -10.43 -18.55 -7.47
N PHE A 196 -11.11 -17.49 -7.03
CA PHE A 196 -11.78 -16.54 -7.93
C PHE A 196 -11.00 -15.23 -7.95
N LEU A 197 -10.88 -14.61 -9.12
CA LEU A 197 -10.38 -13.26 -9.24
C LEU A 197 -11.52 -12.28 -8.95
N MET A 198 -11.28 -11.38 -8.01
CA MET A 198 -12.15 -10.26 -7.71
C MET A 198 -11.47 -8.94 -8.05
N GLY A 199 -12.29 -7.93 -8.32
CA GLY A 199 -11.80 -6.58 -8.56
C GLY A 199 -12.83 -5.50 -8.28
N ILE A 200 -12.31 -4.29 -8.20
CA ILE A 200 -13.07 -3.04 -8.26
C ILE A 200 -12.29 -2.08 -9.18
N ASN A 201 -13.00 -1.32 -10.00
CA ASN A 201 -12.40 -0.28 -10.85
C ASN A 201 -12.94 1.11 -10.48
N ARG A 202 -12.28 2.15 -11.01
CA ARG A 202 -12.61 3.55 -10.73
C ARG A 202 -14.08 3.87 -11.06
N THR A 203 -14.57 3.46 -12.23
CA THR A 203 -15.96 3.72 -12.64
C THR A 203 -16.97 3.07 -11.69
N GLU A 204 -16.70 1.84 -11.25
CA GLU A 204 -17.55 1.16 -10.25
C GLU A 204 -17.48 1.83 -8.87
N ALA A 205 -16.32 2.36 -8.48
CA ALA A 205 -16.16 3.07 -7.21
C ALA A 205 -16.83 4.46 -7.20
N GLU A 206 -16.94 5.11 -8.36
CA GLU A 206 -17.58 6.41 -8.54
C GLU A 206 -19.10 6.33 -8.72
N ASP A 207 -19.65 5.15 -9.01
CA ASP A 207 -21.08 4.93 -9.11
C ASP A 207 -21.77 5.20 -7.76
N ALA A 208 -22.81 6.04 -7.75
CA ALA A 208 -23.55 6.45 -6.56
C ALA A 208 -24.17 5.28 -5.78
N HIS A 209 -24.42 4.14 -6.43
CA HIS A 209 -24.85 2.90 -5.76
C HIS A 209 -23.75 2.25 -4.91
N PHE A 210 -22.50 2.68 -5.07
CA PHE A 210 -21.31 2.20 -4.36
C PHE A 210 -20.70 3.21 -3.39
N GLY A 211 -21.34 4.36 -3.15
CA GLY A 211 -20.83 5.39 -2.22
C GLY A 211 -20.58 4.92 -0.77
N GLY A 212 -21.01 3.70 -0.40
CA GLY A 212 -20.71 3.06 0.88
C GLY A 212 -19.73 1.87 0.81
N ALA A 213 -19.19 1.54 -0.36
CA ALA A 213 -18.24 0.44 -0.49
C ALA A 213 -16.93 0.79 0.22
N ARG A 214 -16.52 -0.04 1.18
CA ARG A 214 -15.37 0.19 2.07
C ARG A 214 -14.09 0.58 1.32
N MET A 215 -13.92 0.14 0.08
CA MET A 215 -12.74 0.40 -0.73
C MET A 215 -12.94 1.38 -1.87
N ALA A 216 -14.09 2.05 -1.98
CA ALA A 216 -14.28 3.10 -2.98
C ALA A 216 -13.34 4.30 -2.72
N SER A 217 -13.05 4.59 -1.45
CA SER A 217 -12.25 5.76 -1.06
C SER A 217 -10.83 5.79 -1.62
N MET A 218 -10.24 4.63 -1.94
CA MET A 218 -8.90 4.56 -2.56
C MET A 218 -8.86 5.07 -4.01
N PHE A 219 -10.03 5.20 -4.66
CA PHE A 219 -10.15 5.72 -6.02
C PHE A 219 -10.38 7.23 -6.07
N HIS A 220 -10.63 7.88 -4.93
CA HIS A 220 -10.80 9.33 -4.90
C HIS A 220 -9.49 10.02 -5.26
N ARG A 221 -9.57 10.89 -6.26
CA ARG A 221 -8.46 11.73 -6.68
C ARG A 221 -8.54 13.06 -5.95
N TYR A 222 -7.53 13.33 -5.13
CA TYR A 222 -7.36 14.63 -4.50
C TYR A 222 -6.35 15.47 -5.29
N PRO A 223 -6.59 16.79 -5.44
CA PRO A 223 -5.64 17.66 -6.12
C PRO A 223 -4.37 17.79 -5.28
N ILE A 224 -3.21 17.53 -5.89
CA ILE A 224 -1.91 17.82 -5.30
C ILE A 224 -1.71 19.34 -5.34
N ARG A 225 -1.48 19.97 -4.19
CA ARG A 225 -1.34 21.43 -4.09
C ARG A 225 0.10 21.84 -3.80
N LEU A 226 0.80 21.06 -2.98
CA LEU A 226 2.13 21.40 -2.51
C LEU A 226 3.23 21.02 -3.49
N SER A 227 3.02 20.04 -4.37
CA SER A 227 4.04 19.60 -5.35
C SER A 227 5.43 19.47 -4.70
N LEU A 228 5.47 18.78 -3.55
CA LEU A 228 6.65 18.74 -2.68
C LEU A 228 7.87 18.20 -3.43
N ARG A 229 9.02 18.87 -3.28
CA ARG A 229 10.30 18.39 -3.83
C ARG A 229 10.76 17.13 -3.09
N ARG A 230 11.58 16.28 -3.72
CA ARG A 230 12.10 15.05 -3.11
C ARG A 230 12.68 15.25 -1.69
N VAL A 231 13.54 16.26 -1.54
CA VAL A 231 14.17 16.59 -0.25
C VAL A 231 13.17 17.06 0.83
N HIS A 232 12.04 17.66 0.42
CA HIS A 232 10.96 18.03 1.33
C HIS A 232 10.14 16.79 1.69
N ARG A 233 9.80 15.94 0.71
CA ARG A 233 9.08 14.68 0.94
C ARG A 233 9.81 13.77 1.93
N GLU A 234 11.12 13.57 1.75
CA GLU A 234 11.95 12.75 2.66
C GLU A 234 11.92 13.26 4.11
N LEU A 235 12.07 14.59 4.30
CA LEU A 235 12.02 15.22 5.61
C LEU A 235 10.63 15.08 6.25
N LEU A 236 9.59 15.43 5.48
CA LEU A 236 8.21 15.46 5.96
C LEU A 236 7.67 14.05 6.26
N ALA A 237 7.96 13.07 5.41
CA ALA A 237 7.60 11.67 5.65
C ALA A 237 8.24 11.14 6.94
N SER A 238 9.54 11.39 7.12
CA SER A 238 10.25 11.03 8.35
C SER A 238 9.73 11.78 9.58
N ALA A 239 9.32 13.04 9.42
CA ALA A 239 8.73 13.83 10.50
C ALA A 239 7.31 13.38 10.89
N LEU A 240 6.55 12.82 9.95
CA LEU A 240 5.23 12.21 10.20
C LEU A 240 5.34 10.93 11.05
N GLU A 241 6.46 10.21 10.98
CA GLU A 241 6.79 9.09 11.88
C GLU A 241 7.03 9.54 13.34
N GLY A 242 7.04 10.85 13.61
CA GLY A 242 7.21 11.40 14.96
C GLY A 242 8.67 11.68 15.34
N LEU A 243 9.62 11.54 14.41
CA LEU A 243 11.05 11.71 14.67
C LEU A 243 11.42 13.15 15.06
N THR A 244 12.26 13.31 16.08
CA THR A 244 12.87 14.58 16.50
C THR A 244 13.89 15.09 15.48
N ASP A 245 14.30 16.36 15.55
CA ASP A 245 15.31 16.90 14.62
C ASP A 245 16.68 16.19 14.73
N ALA A 246 17.03 15.65 15.89
CA ALA A 246 18.23 14.85 16.08
C ALA A 246 18.11 13.48 15.39
N GLU A 247 16.96 12.82 15.51
CA GLU A 247 16.69 11.55 14.81
C GLU A 247 16.58 11.75 13.30
N LEU A 248 15.98 12.86 12.85
CA LEU A 248 15.94 13.25 11.44
C LEU A 248 17.35 13.50 10.89
N SER A 249 18.21 14.18 11.65
CA SER A 249 19.62 14.41 11.32
C SER A 249 20.36 13.08 11.12
N ALA A 250 20.19 12.12 12.03
CA ALA A 250 20.78 10.79 11.91
C ALA A 250 20.21 10.01 10.71
N ARG A 251 18.87 9.94 10.59
CA ARG A 251 18.18 9.17 9.54
C ARG A 251 18.51 9.67 8.13
N LEU A 252 18.55 10.98 7.94
CA LEU A 252 18.79 11.59 6.63
C LEU A 252 20.29 11.83 6.36
N SER A 253 21.18 11.49 7.32
CA SER A 253 22.62 11.77 7.25
C SER A 253 22.92 13.25 6.99
N LEU A 254 22.27 14.14 7.74
CA LEU A 254 22.39 15.60 7.60
C LEU A 254 22.85 16.24 8.90
N SER A 255 23.54 17.36 8.83
CA SER A 255 23.84 18.15 10.03
C SER A 255 22.57 18.77 10.64
N PRO A 256 22.54 19.06 11.95
CA PRO A 256 21.41 19.77 12.57
C PRO A 256 21.11 21.12 11.89
N SER A 257 22.15 21.84 11.43
CA SER A 257 21.99 23.08 10.67
C SER A 257 21.32 22.86 9.31
N ALA A 258 21.63 21.77 8.62
CA ALA A 258 20.98 21.39 7.37
C ALA A 258 19.50 21.03 7.58
N ILE A 259 19.15 20.32 8.67
CA ILE A 259 17.75 20.04 9.04
C ILE A 259 16.98 21.35 9.26
N LYS A 260 17.52 22.30 10.05
CA LYS A 260 16.90 23.61 10.27
C LYS A 260 16.67 24.37 8.96
N LYS A 261 17.65 24.35 8.04
CA LYS A 261 17.53 24.99 6.73
C LYS A 261 16.48 24.31 5.84
N ARG A 262 16.39 22.98 5.86
CA ARG A 262 15.34 22.25 5.12
C ARG A 262 13.96 22.57 5.66
N TRP A 263 13.76 22.64 6.98
CA TRP A 263 12.48 23.07 7.57
C TRP A 263 12.10 24.49 7.14
N ALA A 264 13.05 25.44 7.17
CA ALA A 264 12.81 26.80 6.70
C ALA A 264 12.36 26.83 5.23
N SER A 265 13.03 26.07 4.36
CA SER A 265 12.66 25.92 2.96
C SER A 265 11.30 25.25 2.75
N VAL A 266 10.94 24.25 3.56
CA VAL A 266 9.59 23.66 3.54
C VAL A 266 8.55 24.73 3.87
N TYR A 267 8.76 25.52 4.92
CA TYR A 267 7.79 26.52 5.32
C TYR A 267 7.59 27.61 4.26
N GLU A 268 8.68 28.11 3.69
CA GLU A 268 8.62 29.07 2.58
C GLU A 268 7.88 28.50 1.36
N HIS A 269 8.14 27.23 1.03
CA HIS A 269 7.49 26.53 -0.08
C HIS A 269 5.98 26.34 0.15
N VAL A 270 5.58 25.88 1.34
CA VAL A 270 4.16 25.68 1.69
C VAL A 270 3.42 27.02 1.73
N GLU A 271 4.01 28.04 2.36
CA GLU A 271 3.42 29.38 2.48
C GLU A 271 3.22 30.06 1.11
N GLY A 272 4.13 29.82 0.17
CA GLY A 272 4.02 30.31 -1.21
C GLY A 272 2.91 29.64 -2.04
N LEU A 273 2.49 28.42 -1.70
CA LEU A 273 1.48 27.66 -2.45
C LEU A 273 0.11 27.64 -1.76
N ILE A 274 0.08 27.64 -0.44
CA ILE A 274 -1.12 27.69 0.38
C ILE A 274 -0.95 28.83 1.40
N PRO A 275 -1.28 30.07 1.00
CA PRO A 275 -1.18 31.22 1.90
C PRO A 275 -1.96 30.97 3.20
N GLY A 276 -1.31 31.21 4.34
CA GLY A 276 -1.89 30.95 5.67
C GLY A 276 -1.66 29.53 6.21
N LEU A 277 -1.00 28.65 5.45
CA LEU A 277 -0.46 27.38 5.95
C LEU A 277 1.08 27.38 5.84
N PRO A 278 1.82 27.23 6.94
CA PRO A 278 1.37 27.35 8.32
C PRO A 278 0.91 28.79 8.64
N PRO A 279 0.05 28.99 9.65
CA PRO A 279 -0.45 30.32 9.99
C PRO A 279 0.68 31.32 10.23
N LEU A 280 0.50 32.53 9.71
CA LEU A 280 1.30 33.69 10.06
C LEU A 280 1.06 33.97 11.55
N SER A 281 2.08 33.82 12.40
CA SER A 281 1.97 34.10 13.83
C SER A 281 2.89 35.24 14.26
N ASP A 282 2.38 36.07 15.17
CA ASP A 282 3.08 37.25 15.71
C ASP A 282 4.34 36.86 16.51
N ARG A 283 5.49 37.29 15.99
CA ARG A 283 6.80 37.65 16.60
C ARG A 283 7.39 36.92 17.85
N ASN A 284 7.00 35.70 18.23
CA ASN A 284 7.68 34.95 19.32
C ASN A 284 8.36 33.63 18.86
N ASP A 285 9.69 33.52 19.03
CA ASP A 285 10.56 32.75 18.12
C ASP A 285 10.84 31.27 18.49
N LYS A 286 10.62 30.81 19.73
CA LYS A 286 10.86 29.40 20.14
C LYS A 286 9.65 28.49 19.97
N THR A 287 8.44 29.00 20.26
CA THR A 287 7.18 28.28 20.08
C THR A 287 6.76 28.18 18.60
N ARG A 288 7.27 29.12 17.77
CA ARG A 288 7.05 29.23 16.32
C ARG A 288 7.39 27.96 15.54
N GLY A 289 8.57 27.38 15.79
CA GLY A 289 9.06 26.23 15.01
C GLY A 289 8.21 24.98 15.21
N ALA A 290 7.85 24.70 16.47
CA ALA A 290 7.02 23.57 16.83
C ALA A 290 5.58 23.71 16.32
N GLU A 291 5.00 24.91 16.41
CA GLU A 291 3.65 25.18 15.94
C GLU A 291 3.53 25.12 14.42
N ARG A 292 4.45 25.76 13.67
CA ARG A 292 4.49 25.67 12.20
C ARG A 292 4.65 24.22 11.73
N ARG A 293 5.55 23.47 12.37
CA ARG A 293 5.72 22.03 12.12
C ARG A 293 4.42 21.28 12.34
N ARG A 294 3.75 21.49 13.48
CA ARG A 294 2.48 20.83 13.80
C ARG A 294 1.40 21.10 12.74
N HIS A 295 1.23 22.34 12.29
CA HIS A 295 0.23 22.67 11.26
C HIS A 295 0.52 22.01 9.92
N VAL A 296 1.78 22.06 9.45
CA VAL A 296 2.18 21.40 8.20
C VAL A 296 1.97 19.88 8.30
N LEU A 297 2.38 19.26 9.41
CA LEU A 297 2.21 17.82 9.59
C LEU A 297 0.75 17.41 9.73
N ASN A 298 -0.11 18.21 10.38
CA ASN A 298 -1.54 17.94 10.46
C ASN A 298 -2.19 17.98 9.08
N TYR A 299 -1.90 19.02 8.28
CA TYR A 299 -2.34 19.08 6.89
C TYR A 299 -1.91 17.84 6.11
N LEU A 300 -0.63 17.45 6.20
CA LEU A 300 -0.11 16.29 5.46
C LEU A 300 -0.70 14.94 5.91
N ARG A 301 -1.19 14.82 7.16
CA ARG A 301 -1.92 13.62 7.60
C ARG A 301 -3.30 13.51 6.95
N GLU A 302 -3.94 14.65 6.71
CA GLU A 302 -5.24 14.73 6.05
C GLU A 302 -5.12 14.68 4.52
N HIS A 303 -3.93 15.00 3.99
CA HIS A 303 -3.63 15.09 2.56
C HIS A 303 -2.45 14.20 2.12
N PRO A 304 -2.55 12.86 2.23
CA PRO A 304 -1.49 11.94 1.82
C PRO A 304 -1.17 11.98 0.31
N GLU A 305 -2.07 12.51 -0.52
CA GLU A 305 -1.85 12.79 -1.93
C GLU A 305 -0.64 13.70 -2.20
N GLU A 306 -0.28 14.57 -1.25
CA GLU A 306 0.82 15.53 -1.41
C GLU A 306 2.20 14.86 -1.49
N PHE A 307 2.31 13.60 -1.05
CA PHE A 307 3.51 12.77 -1.20
C PHE A 307 3.57 12.01 -2.52
N ARG A 308 2.50 12.06 -3.31
CA ARG A 308 2.38 11.34 -4.59
C ARG A 308 2.94 12.06 -5.83
N PRO A 309 3.41 13.32 -5.81
CA PRO A 309 4.31 13.80 -6.85
C PRO A 309 5.55 12.91 -6.83
N LEU A 310 5.58 11.94 -7.74
CA LEU A 310 6.75 11.10 -7.90
C LEU A 310 7.79 11.78 -8.80
N SER A 311 7.44 12.85 -9.51
CA SER A 311 8.40 13.65 -10.27
C SER A 311 9.35 14.45 -9.37
N ASP A 312 10.53 14.75 -9.91
CA ASP A 312 11.51 15.68 -9.34
C ASP A 312 11.24 17.11 -9.80
#